data_AF-A0A7Y2FNI0-F1
#
_entry.id   AF-A0A7Y2FNI0-F1
#
_cell.length_a   1.000
_cell.length_b   1.000
_cell.length_c   1.000
_cell.angle_alpha   90.00
_cell.angle_beta   90.00
_cell.angle_gamma   90.00
#
_symmetry.space_group_name_H-M   'P 1'
#
loop_
_entity.id
_entity.type
_entity.pdbx_description
1 polymer ?
#
loop_
_entity_poly.entity_id
_entity_poly.type
_entity_poly.pdbx_seq_one_letter_code
_entity_poly.pdbx_strand_id
1 'polypeptide(L)'
;MILQSDFNKFLRDIRPTKAMRDDLKTGHKTLRDRLNADEDLKPILVSDFLQGSYRRYTGVRPKGDNRSDVDIIVVTKLDEDEHTPKEALALFEPFLDKHYKGKWRGQGRSFGIELSYVELDVVPTSAPAEQEYGILQSDSVTSDDDIVEARDWRLHRSWLALNNRSRFDAKLLLDQAAGEEEWRTQPLRIPDRDADEWDDTHPLEQIRWTRDKNSRCNGHFVNVVKCIKWWRLEHYAEPAHPKGFPLERLIGEHCPDGIESVAEGVVKTLEAIVSSYAVLALAKGKPILPDYGVPSHDVFHRITGEDFSAFYDQVKDGADLSRRALDSEDRTESGNLWREMFGSKFPGPPNNGSAKKGGFTPPTGPAAPGSGRFA
;
A
#
# COMPACT_ATOMS: atom_id res chain seq x y z
N MET A 1 -14.06 20.73 -11.02
CA MET A 1 -15.10 19.65 -11.11
C MET A 1 -14.53 18.31 -10.66
N ILE A 2 -15.26 17.48 -9.89
CA ILE A 2 -14.75 16.17 -9.44
C ILE A 2 -15.09 15.07 -10.45
N LEU A 3 -14.08 14.51 -11.14
CA LEU A 3 -14.23 13.44 -12.13
C LEU A 3 -14.32 12.04 -11.48
N GLN A 4 -15.29 11.83 -10.58
CA GLN A 4 -15.37 10.64 -9.72
C GLN A 4 -15.35 9.31 -10.51
N SER A 5 -16.09 9.23 -11.62
CA SER A 5 -16.13 8.02 -12.45
C SER A 5 -14.78 7.71 -13.10
N ASP A 6 -14.04 8.76 -13.49
CA ASP A 6 -12.73 8.61 -14.12
C ASP A 6 -11.69 8.14 -13.11
N PHE A 7 -11.70 8.73 -11.90
CA PHE A 7 -10.85 8.28 -10.79
C PHE A 7 -11.16 6.84 -10.39
N ASN A 8 -12.43 6.43 -10.34
CA ASN A 8 -12.79 5.04 -10.05
C ASN A 8 -12.24 4.07 -11.11
N LYS A 9 -12.32 4.44 -12.40
CA LYS A 9 -11.75 3.66 -13.50
C LYS A 9 -10.22 3.63 -13.42
N PHE A 10 -9.58 4.78 -13.23
CA PHE A 10 -8.14 4.90 -13.07
C PHE A 10 -7.63 4.03 -11.92
N LEU A 11 -8.23 4.14 -10.73
CA LEU A 11 -7.88 3.36 -9.55
C LEU A 11 -7.95 1.85 -9.80
N ARG A 12 -8.99 1.39 -10.52
CA ARG A 12 -9.08 -0.03 -10.91
C ARG A 12 -7.93 -0.43 -11.83
N ASP A 13 -7.54 0.43 -12.77
CA ASP A 13 -6.56 0.10 -13.80
C ASP A 13 -5.10 0.18 -13.31
N ILE A 14 -4.83 0.92 -12.22
CA ILE A 14 -3.53 1.01 -11.52
C ILE A 14 -3.39 0.06 -10.33
N ARG A 15 -4.45 -0.65 -9.93
CA ARG A 15 -4.34 -1.69 -8.89
C ARG A 15 -3.87 -3.01 -9.49
N PRO A 16 -3.21 -3.88 -8.70
CA PRO A 16 -3.04 -5.27 -9.08
C PRO A 16 -4.41 -5.86 -9.48
N THR A 17 -4.44 -6.59 -10.60
CA THR A 17 -5.67 -7.22 -11.09
C THR A 17 -6.10 -8.34 -10.14
N LYS A 18 -7.32 -8.87 -10.32
CA LYS A 18 -7.75 -10.03 -9.53
C LYS A 18 -6.77 -11.19 -9.64
N ALA A 19 -6.34 -11.55 -10.86
CA ALA A 19 -5.38 -12.62 -11.09
C ALA A 19 -4.05 -12.36 -10.36
N MET A 20 -3.52 -11.13 -10.44
CA MET A 20 -2.29 -10.77 -9.72
C MET A 20 -2.49 -10.91 -8.20
N ARG A 21 -3.62 -10.47 -7.64
CA ARG A 21 -3.89 -10.65 -6.20
C ARG A 21 -4.04 -12.12 -5.81
N ASP A 22 -4.65 -12.94 -6.67
CA ASP A 22 -4.75 -14.38 -6.45
C ASP A 22 -3.35 -15.04 -6.47
N ASP A 23 -2.45 -14.59 -7.35
CA ASP A 23 -1.05 -15.01 -7.41
C ASP A 23 -0.29 -14.62 -6.13
N LEU A 24 -0.41 -13.37 -5.67
CA LEU A 24 0.17 -12.92 -4.40
C LEU A 24 -0.35 -13.77 -3.23
N LYS A 25 -1.66 -14.00 -3.20
CA LYS A 25 -2.32 -14.83 -2.18
C LYS A 25 -1.79 -16.25 -2.16
N THR A 26 -1.65 -16.85 -3.34
CA THR A 26 -1.09 -18.20 -3.50
C THR A 26 0.36 -18.25 -3.01
N GLY A 27 1.16 -17.25 -3.39
CA GLY A 27 2.57 -17.15 -3.02
C GLY A 27 2.79 -17.11 -1.51
N HIS A 28 2.18 -16.13 -0.84
CA HIS A 28 2.39 -15.98 0.60
C HIS A 28 1.79 -17.14 1.39
N LYS A 29 0.61 -17.67 1.02
CA LYS A 29 0.04 -18.84 1.71
C LYS A 29 0.93 -20.05 1.61
N THR A 30 1.42 -20.35 0.40
CA THR A 30 2.31 -21.49 0.19
C THR A 30 3.57 -21.39 1.04
N LEU A 31 4.15 -20.19 1.14
CA LEU A 31 5.33 -19.94 1.97
C LEU A 31 5.03 -20.09 3.47
N ARG A 32 3.95 -19.49 3.94
CA ARG A 32 3.50 -19.58 5.35
C ARG A 32 3.18 -21.03 5.74
N ASP A 33 2.47 -21.77 4.89
CA ASP A 33 2.16 -23.19 5.11
C ASP A 33 3.44 -24.03 5.19
N ARG A 34 4.43 -23.76 4.33
CA ARG A 34 5.72 -24.45 4.34
C ARG A 34 6.52 -24.13 5.61
N LEU A 35 6.60 -22.86 6.01
CA LEU A 35 7.28 -22.44 7.24
C LEU A 35 6.70 -23.15 8.47
N ASN A 36 5.36 -23.17 8.59
CA ASN A 36 4.67 -23.79 9.72
C ASN A 36 4.72 -25.33 9.73
N ALA A 37 5.02 -25.95 8.58
CA ALA A 37 5.15 -27.40 8.42
C ALA A 37 6.61 -27.88 8.41
N ASP A 38 7.61 -26.99 8.45
CA ASP A 38 9.00 -27.38 8.44
C ASP A 38 9.46 -27.81 9.84
N GLU A 39 9.91 -29.06 9.96
CA GLU A 39 10.24 -29.67 11.26
C GLU A 39 11.44 -29.01 11.97
N ASP A 40 12.34 -28.37 11.22
CA ASP A 40 13.54 -27.74 11.79
C ASP A 40 13.22 -26.31 12.27
N LEU A 41 12.38 -25.56 11.55
CA LEU A 41 11.98 -24.21 11.93
C LEU A 41 10.82 -24.18 12.94
N LYS A 42 9.84 -25.09 12.83
CA LYS A 42 8.64 -25.07 13.67
C LYS A 42 8.89 -24.95 15.18
N PRO A 43 9.93 -25.57 15.79
CA PRO A 43 10.22 -25.40 17.22
C PRO A 43 10.50 -23.95 17.62
N ILE A 44 11.14 -23.18 16.74
CA ILE A 44 11.53 -21.79 16.97
C ILE A 44 10.50 -20.77 16.49
N LEU A 45 9.41 -21.18 15.82
CA LEU A 45 8.36 -20.27 15.36
C LEU A 45 7.31 -20.00 16.45
N VAL A 46 6.88 -18.74 16.55
CA VAL A 46 5.75 -18.30 17.38
C VAL A 46 4.52 -18.07 16.50
N SER A 47 4.69 -17.27 15.45
CA SER A 47 3.67 -16.95 14.46
C SER A 47 4.31 -16.30 13.23
N ASP A 48 3.49 -15.96 12.25
CA ASP A 48 3.89 -15.17 11.09
C ASP A 48 2.72 -14.28 10.63
N PHE A 49 3.03 -13.16 9.99
CA PHE A 49 2.01 -12.25 9.49
C PHE A 49 2.47 -11.40 8.30
N LEU A 50 1.48 -10.93 7.53
CA LEU A 50 1.71 -10.07 6.38
C LEU A 50 1.96 -8.63 6.81
N GLN A 51 2.91 -7.96 6.15
CA GLN A 51 3.18 -6.53 6.35
C GLN A 51 3.21 -5.79 5.01
N GLY A 52 3.79 -4.59 5.03
CA GLY A 52 4.13 -3.86 3.83
C GLY A 52 2.93 -3.36 3.03
N SER A 53 3.19 -3.07 1.76
CA SER A 53 2.20 -2.41 0.89
C SER A 53 1.02 -3.32 0.51
N TYR A 54 1.22 -4.64 0.61
CA TYR A 54 0.17 -5.65 0.48
C TYR A 54 -0.86 -5.50 1.60
N ARG A 55 -0.43 -5.66 2.86
CA ARG A 55 -1.32 -5.64 4.03
C ARG A 55 -1.99 -4.28 4.25
N ARG A 56 -1.28 -3.19 3.95
CA ARG A 56 -1.79 -1.81 4.02
C ARG A 56 -2.60 -1.39 2.79
N TYR A 57 -2.74 -2.27 1.80
CA TYR A 57 -3.44 -2.02 0.55
C TYR A 57 -2.89 -0.82 -0.24
N THR A 58 -1.62 -0.44 -0.11
CA THR A 58 -1.00 0.71 -0.82
C THR A 58 -0.15 0.30 -2.03
N GLY A 59 -0.05 -1.00 -2.33
CA GLY A 59 0.61 -1.51 -3.54
C GLY A 59 -0.07 -1.04 -4.83
N VAL A 60 0.72 -0.67 -5.84
CA VAL A 60 0.24 -0.34 -7.19
C VAL A 60 0.60 -1.45 -8.16
N ARG A 61 -0.06 -1.48 -9.31
CA ARG A 61 0.24 -2.45 -10.36
C ARG A 61 1.70 -2.27 -10.81
N PRO A 62 2.51 -3.33 -10.85
CA PRO A 62 3.86 -3.26 -11.36
C PRO A 62 3.88 -2.99 -12.86
N LYS A 63 5.03 -2.50 -13.35
CA LYS A 63 5.29 -2.24 -14.77
C LYS A 63 6.38 -3.15 -15.30
N GLY A 64 6.33 -3.45 -16.60
CA GLY A 64 7.30 -4.31 -17.26
C GLY A 64 7.31 -5.71 -16.64
N ASP A 65 8.50 -6.23 -16.40
CA ASP A 65 8.72 -7.55 -15.82
C ASP A 65 8.74 -7.56 -14.28
N ASN A 66 8.53 -6.38 -13.64
CA ASN A 66 8.47 -6.28 -12.19
C ASN A 66 7.24 -7.02 -11.63
N ARG A 67 7.36 -7.53 -10.41
CA ARG A 67 6.27 -8.18 -9.69
C ARG A 67 5.83 -7.32 -8.50
N SER A 68 4.70 -7.67 -7.90
CA SER A 68 4.35 -7.09 -6.61
C SER A 68 5.01 -7.91 -5.51
N ASP A 69 5.39 -7.21 -4.46
CA ASP A 69 6.03 -7.68 -3.25
C ASP A 69 4.98 -8.07 -2.20
N VAL A 70 5.24 -9.16 -1.48
CA VAL A 70 4.55 -9.50 -0.24
C VAL A 70 5.59 -9.74 0.85
N ASP A 71 5.58 -8.87 1.84
CA ASP A 71 6.43 -8.96 3.00
C ASP A 71 5.77 -9.81 4.10
N ILE A 72 6.52 -10.76 4.65
CA ILE A 72 6.08 -11.67 5.72
C ILE A 72 7.04 -11.54 6.90
N ILE A 73 6.52 -11.09 8.04
CA ILE A 73 7.23 -11.15 9.32
C ILE A 73 7.10 -12.58 9.84
N VAL A 74 8.22 -13.15 10.28
CA VAL A 74 8.27 -14.45 10.94
C VAL A 74 8.71 -14.24 12.38
N VAL A 75 7.77 -14.36 13.31
CA VAL A 75 8.04 -14.18 14.74
C VAL A 75 8.65 -15.46 15.28
N THR A 76 9.84 -15.34 15.86
CA THR A 76 10.58 -16.50 16.38
C THR A 76 10.69 -16.49 17.91
N LYS A 77 11.38 -17.50 18.44
CA LYS A 77 11.83 -17.62 19.84
C LYS A 77 13.36 -17.46 19.96
N LEU A 78 14.01 -16.87 18.97
CA LEU A 78 15.46 -16.68 18.97
C LEU A 78 15.84 -15.58 19.96
N ASP A 79 16.66 -15.90 20.95
CA ASP A 79 17.22 -14.93 21.88
C ASP A 79 18.31 -14.10 21.17
N GLU A 80 18.21 -12.77 21.27
CA GLU A 80 19.15 -11.83 20.67
C GLU A 80 20.53 -11.84 21.34
N ASP A 81 20.62 -12.29 22.59
CA ASP A 81 21.89 -12.47 23.30
C ASP A 81 22.58 -13.81 22.94
N GLU A 82 21.82 -14.79 22.45
CA GLU A 82 22.34 -16.12 22.07
C GLU A 82 22.61 -16.25 20.56
N HIS A 83 22.00 -15.39 19.73
CA HIS A 83 22.14 -15.44 18.27
C HIS A 83 22.54 -14.08 17.72
N THR A 84 23.67 -14.05 17.00
CA THR A 84 23.97 -12.90 16.15
C THR A 84 22.93 -12.78 15.01
N PRO A 85 22.71 -11.58 14.45
CA PRO A 85 21.82 -11.39 13.30
C PRO A 85 22.12 -12.36 12.14
N LYS A 86 23.40 -12.63 11.89
CA LYS A 86 23.84 -13.56 10.85
C LYS A 86 23.49 -15.02 11.18
N GLU A 87 23.69 -15.46 12.41
CA GLU A 87 23.34 -16.81 12.85
C GLU A 87 21.82 -17.02 12.80
N ALA A 88 21.05 -16.05 13.27
CA ALA A 88 19.58 -16.10 13.21
C ALA A 88 19.07 -16.25 11.77
N LEU A 89 19.64 -15.51 10.82
CA LEU A 89 19.32 -15.66 9.39
C LEU A 89 19.75 -17.04 8.87
N ALA A 90 20.95 -17.51 9.20
CA ALA A 90 21.48 -18.78 8.70
C ALA A 90 20.56 -19.99 9.00
N LEU A 91 19.78 -19.94 10.09
CA LEU A 91 18.79 -20.98 10.44
C LEU A 91 17.71 -21.18 9.37
N PHE A 92 17.40 -20.15 8.57
CA PHE A 92 16.38 -20.22 7.51
C PHE A 92 16.93 -20.72 6.17
N GLU A 93 18.26 -20.72 5.97
CA GLU A 93 18.86 -21.10 4.68
C GLU A 93 18.53 -22.54 4.24
N PRO A 94 18.56 -23.56 5.12
CA PRO A 94 18.18 -24.93 4.72
C PRO A 94 16.74 -25.04 4.21
N PHE A 95 15.81 -24.33 4.86
CA PHE A 95 14.42 -24.24 4.44
C PHE A 95 14.30 -23.58 3.05
N LEU A 96 15.01 -22.46 2.86
CA LEU A 96 15.01 -21.73 1.60
C LEU A 96 15.63 -22.54 0.47
N ASP A 97 16.73 -23.26 0.72
CA ASP A 97 17.35 -24.17 -0.26
C ASP A 97 16.47 -25.36 -0.59
N LYS A 98 15.74 -25.91 0.38
CA LYS A 98 14.81 -27.03 0.18
C LYS A 98 13.63 -26.64 -0.72
N HIS A 99 13.05 -25.45 -0.52
CA HIS A 99 11.78 -25.07 -1.17
C HIS A 99 11.92 -24.05 -2.31
N TYR A 100 13.01 -23.30 -2.35
CA TYR A 100 13.22 -22.14 -3.22
C TYR A 100 14.64 -22.10 -3.82
N LYS A 101 15.31 -23.25 -3.95
CA LYS A 101 16.66 -23.35 -4.54
C LYS A 101 16.82 -22.53 -5.83
N GLY A 102 17.83 -21.66 -5.85
CA GLY A 102 18.13 -20.80 -7.01
C GLY A 102 17.09 -19.69 -7.27
N LYS A 103 16.14 -19.50 -6.34
CA LYS A 103 15.10 -18.46 -6.41
C LYS A 103 15.12 -17.53 -5.20
N TRP A 104 16.03 -17.73 -4.26
CA TRP A 104 16.13 -16.89 -3.07
C TRP A 104 17.51 -16.21 -3.01
N ARG A 105 17.55 -15.04 -2.34
CA ARG A 105 18.77 -14.29 -2.03
C ARG A 105 18.67 -13.70 -0.63
N GLY A 106 19.77 -13.71 0.12
CA GLY A 106 19.86 -12.97 1.38
C GLY A 106 19.93 -11.46 1.13
N GLN A 107 19.23 -10.69 1.97
CA GLN A 107 19.30 -9.24 2.06
C GLN A 107 19.90 -8.86 3.43
N GLY A 108 20.05 -7.57 3.72
CA GLY A 108 20.59 -7.12 5.01
C GLY A 108 19.75 -7.58 6.21
N ARG A 109 18.42 -7.59 6.06
CA ARG A 109 17.45 -7.88 7.14
C ARG A 109 16.37 -8.90 6.82
N SER A 110 16.49 -9.58 5.69
CA SER A 110 15.43 -10.43 5.15
C SER A 110 15.96 -11.40 4.11
N PHE A 111 15.09 -12.27 3.61
CA PHE A 111 15.32 -13.07 2.42
C PHE A 111 14.35 -12.69 1.33
N GLY A 112 14.86 -12.34 0.15
CA GLY A 112 14.03 -12.16 -1.04
C GLY A 112 13.87 -13.48 -1.79
N ILE A 113 12.64 -13.88 -2.06
CA ILE A 113 12.28 -15.03 -2.88
C ILE A 113 11.61 -14.51 -4.15
N GLU A 114 12.20 -14.84 -5.29
CA GLU A 114 11.76 -14.40 -6.60
C GLU A 114 11.11 -15.57 -7.36
N LEU A 115 9.78 -15.52 -7.46
CA LEU A 115 8.99 -16.46 -8.26
C LEU A 115 8.49 -15.77 -9.53
N SER A 116 8.12 -16.55 -10.55
CA SER A 116 7.65 -15.98 -11.82
C SER A 116 6.42 -15.06 -11.70
N TYR A 117 5.64 -15.23 -10.63
CA TYR A 117 4.36 -14.54 -10.40
C TYR A 117 4.33 -13.63 -9.16
N VAL A 118 5.34 -13.68 -8.29
CA VAL A 118 5.39 -12.91 -7.03
C VAL A 118 6.81 -12.77 -6.52
N GLU A 119 7.09 -11.65 -5.85
CA GLU A 119 8.27 -11.49 -5.00
C GLU A 119 7.83 -11.55 -3.53
N LEU A 120 8.52 -12.36 -2.72
CA LEU A 120 8.23 -12.52 -1.29
C LEU A 120 9.44 -12.10 -0.49
N ASP A 121 9.25 -11.33 0.57
CA ASP A 121 10.29 -11.01 1.53
C ASP A 121 9.99 -11.69 2.87
N VAL A 122 10.92 -12.49 3.37
CA VAL A 122 10.84 -13.17 4.67
C VAL A 122 11.70 -12.43 5.67
N VAL A 123 11.10 -11.95 6.75
CA VAL A 123 11.75 -11.12 7.76
C VAL A 123 11.63 -11.82 9.11
N PRO A 124 12.62 -12.63 9.51
CA PRO A 124 12.68 -13.21 10.86
C PRO A 124 12.81 -12.11 11.92
N THR A 125 12.24 -12.33 13.10
CA THR A 125 12.47 -11.48 14.28
C THR A 125 13.17 -12.25 15.39
N SER A 126 13.73 -11.56 16.39
CA SER A 126 14.06 -12.21 17.67
C SER A 126 12.78 -12.52 18.46
N ALA A 127 12.95 -13.17 19.61
CA ALA A 127 11.89 -13.46 20.55
C ALA A 127 11.26 -12.15 21.10
N PRO A 128 9.97 -11.89 20.86
CA PRO A 128 9.29 -10.85 21.62
C PRO A 128 9.05 -11.33 23.06
N ALA A 129 8.66 -10.41 23.95
CA ALA A 129 8.26 -10.77 25.30
C ALA A 129 7.13 -11.83 25.27
N GLU A 130 7.24 -12.89 26.10
CA GLU A 130 6.31 -14.04 26.07
C GLU A 130 4.83 -13.65 26.21
N GLN A 131 4.53 -12.57 26.95
CA GLN A 131 3.18 -12.04 27.11
C GLN A 131 2.53 -11.57 25.80
N GLU A 132 3.34 -11.22 24.79
CA GLU A 132 2.88 -10.82 23.45
C GLU A 132 2.45 -12.01 22.58
N TYR A 133 2.86 -13.25 22.90
CA TYR A 133 2.59 -14.41 22.03
C TYR A 133 1.09 -14.58 21.75
N GLY A 134 0.25 -14.39 22.76
CA GLY A 134 -1.20 -14.54 22.60
C GLY A 134 -1.82 -13.52 21.63
N ILE A 135 -1.31 -12.29 21.55
CA ILE A 135 -1.80 -11.32 20.53
C ILE A 135 -1.17 -11.61 19.16
N LEU A 136 0.11 -11.98 19.11
CA LEU A 136 0.84 -12.26 17.88
C LEU A 136 0.35 -13.53 17.14
N GLN A 137 -0.32 -14.42 17.86
CA GLN A 137 -0.98 -15.62 17.30
C GLN A 137 -2.46 -15.40 16.97
N SER A 138 -3.04 -14.25 17.35
CA SER A 138 -4.45 -13.97 17.11
C SER A 138 -4.76 -13.69 15.64
N ASP A 139 -6.03 -13.85 15.25
CA ASP A 139 -6.55 -13.48 13.94
C ASP A 139 -6.21 -12.04 13.54
N SER A 140 -6.15 -11.11 14.52
CA SER A 140 -5.84 -9.71 14.24
C SER A 140 -4.43 -9.50 13.69
N VAL A 141 -3.52 -10.43 13.96
CA VAL A 141 -2.14 -10.38 13.45
C VAL A 141 -2.00 -11.31 12.25
N THR A 142 -2.46 -12.56 12.34
CA THR A 142 -2.15 -13.61 11.37
C THR A 142 -3.05 -13.61 10.13
N SER A 143 -4.13 -12.83 10.10
CA SER A 143 -5.05 -12.75 8.95
C SER A 143 -4.38 -12.23 7.67
N ASP A 144 -4.91 -12.69 6.53
CA ASP A 144 -4.57 -12.19 5.19
C ASP A 144 -5.38 -10.95 4.78
N ASP A 145 -6.36 -10.53 5.59
CA ASP A 145 -7.28 -9.44 5.24
C ASP A 145 -6.55 -8.09 5.17
N ASP A 146 -6.76 -7.31 4.12
CA ASP A 146 -6.22 -5.95 4.06
C ASP A 146 -7.09 -4.93 4.82
N ILE A 147 -6.52 -3.76 5.14
CA ILE A 147 -7.21 -2.72 5.93
C ILE A 147 -8.42 -2.08 5.23
N VAL A 148 -8.60 -2.29 3.92
CA VAL A 148 -9.73 -1.75 3.14
C VAL A 148 -10.90 -2.73 3.10
N GLU A 149 -10.61 -4.03 3.04
CA GLU A 149 -11.59 -5.10 3.18
C GLU A 149 -12.05 -5.26 4.64
N ALA A 150 -11.10 -5.35 5.57
CA ALA A 150 -11.35 -5.41 7.01
C ALA A 150 -11.32 -4.01 7.64
N ARG A 151 -12.33 -3.18 7.33
CA ARG A 151 -12.40 -1.78 7.81
C ARG A 151 -12.51 -1.65 9.33
N ASP A 152 -13.02 -2.68 9.98
CA ASP A 152 -13.14 -2.79 11.43
C ASP A 152 -11.93 -3.49 12.07
N TRP A 153 -10.87 -3.75 11.28
CA TRP A 153 -9.66 -4.37 11.78
C TRP A 153 -9.11 -3.60 12.97
N ARG A 154 -8.79 -4.32 14.04
CA ARG A 154 -8.10 -3.78 15.20
C ARG A 154 -7.27 -4.84 15.90
N LEU A 155 -6.16 -4.40 16.47
CA LEU A 155 -5.21 -5.25 17.15
C LEU A 155 -5.79 -5.67 18.50
N HIS A 156 -6.54 -6.77 18.47
CA HIS A 156 -7.29 -7.26 19.62
C HIS A 156 -7.47 -8.78 19.52
N ARG A 157 -7.31 -9.51 20.64
CA ARG A 157 -7.37 -10.98 20.65
C ARG A 157 -8.74 -11.53 20.23
N SER A 158 -9.82 -10.81 20.52
CA SER A 158 -11.19 -11.18 20.11
C SER A 158 -11.57 -10.72 18.71
N TRP A 159 -10.73 -9.94 18.02
CA TRP A 159 -11.03 -9.58 16.64
C TRP A 159 -10.90 -10.80 15.74
N LEU A 160 -11.80 -10.97 14.77
CA LEU A 160 -11.87 -12.13 13.90
C LEU A 160 -11.60 -11.76 12.43
N ALA A 161 -10.76 -12.57 11.80
CA ALA A 161 -10.51 -12.52 10.36
C ALA A 161 -11.81 -12.74 9.59
N LEU A 162 -11.97 -12.13 8.42
CA LEU A 162 -13.22 -12.14 7.65
C LEU A 162 -13.70 -13.57 7.35
N ASN A 163 -12.79 -14.48 7.04
CA ASN A 163 -13.08 -15.90 6.80
C ASN A 163 -13.53 -16.67 8.07
N ASN A 164 -13.24 -16.14 9.26
CA ASN A 164 -13.58 -16.76 10.54
C ASN A 164 -14.87 -16.21 11.17
N ARG A 165 -15.57 -15.27 10.51
CA ARG A 165 -16.77 -14.61 11.06
C ARG A 165 -18.07 -15.39 10.94
N SER A 166 -18.06 -16.57 10.30
CA SER A 166 -19.25 -17.43 10.18
C SER A 166 -19.57 -18.23 11.45
N ARG A 167 -18.76 -18.10 12.52
CA ARG A 167 -18.95 -18.78 13.81
C ARG A 167 -20.08 -18.17 14.64
N PHE A 168 -20.71 -18.98 15.50
CA PHE A 168 -21.91 -18.60 16.25
C PHE A 168 -21.69 -17.45 17.26
N ASP A 169 -20.48 -17.35 17.79
CA ASP A 169 -20.02 -16.35 18.76
C ASP A 169 -19.29 -15.16 18.10
N ALA A 170 -19.24 -15.09 16.76
CA ALA A 170 -18.51 -14.04 16.03
C ALA A 170 -18.94 -12.64 16.46
N LYS A 171 -20.25 -12.42 16.58
CA LYS A 171 -20.81 -11.15 17.00
C LYS A 171 -20.32 -10.75 18.41
N LEU A 172 -20.35 -11.68 19.36
CA LEU A 172 -19.90 -11.42 20.73
C LEU A 172 -18.43 -11.03 20.77
N LEU A 173 -17.58 -11.75 20.04
CA LEU A 173 -16.14 -11.50 19.97
C LEU A 173 -15.81 -10.16 19.30
N LEU A 174 -16.51 -9.83 18.20
CA LEU A 174 -16.35 -8.55 17.51
C LEU A 174 -16.88 -7.38 18.34
N ASP A 175 -18.01 -7.54 19.04
CA ASP A 175 -18.55 -6.53 19.97
C ASP A 175 -17.57 -6.30 21.13
N GLN A 176 -16.96 -7.37 21.68
CA GLN A 176 -15.91 -7.27 22.67
C GLN A 176 -14.70 -6.50 22.14
N ALA A 177 -14.18 -6.91 20.97
CA ALA A 177 -13.07 -6.23 20.33
C ALA A 177 -13.39 -4.76 20.04
N ALA A 178 -14.64 -4.42 19.69
CA ALA A 178 -15.11 -3.06 19.46
C ALA A 178 -15.18 -2.22 20.76
N GLY A 179 -15.54 -2.84 21.89
CA GLY A 179 -15.72 -2.15 23.17
C GLY A 179 -14.47 -2.02 24.03
N GLU A 180 -13.45 -2.85 23.82
CA GLU A 180 -12.22 -2.87 24.61
C GLU A 180 -11.10 -1.99 24.00
N GLU A 181 -10.09 -1.68 24.83
CA GLU A 181 -8.91 -0.95 24.37
C GLU A 181 -8.12 -1.77 23.35
N GLU A 182 -7.64 -1.10 22.31
CA GLU A 182 -6.79 -1.75 21.31
C GLU A 182 -5.41 -2.03 21.90
N TRP A 183 -4.90 -3.23 21.68
CA TRP A 183 -3.59 -3.65 22.18
C TRP A 183 -2.49 -2.77 21.59
N ARG A 184 -1.49 -2.45 22.42
CA ARG A 184 -0.29 -1.70 22.01
C ARG A 184 0.91 -2.64 22.08
N THR A 185 1.29 -3.20 20.94
CA THR A 185 2.49 -4.03 20.88
C THR A 185 3.74 -3.16 21.01
N GLN A 186 4.80 -3.75 21.53
CA GLN A 186 6.14 -3.19 21.43
C GLN A 186 6.71 -3.40 20.01
N PRO A 187 7.71 -2.60 19.59
CA PRO A 187 8.51 -2.94 18.43
C PRO A 187 9.04 -4.37 18.53
N LEU A 188 9.06 -5.06 17.40
CA LEU A 188 9.80 -6.30 17.23
C LEU A 188 11.25 -5.96 16.86
N ARG A 189 12.14 -6.92 17.03
CA ARG A 189 13.56 -6.78 16.68
C ARG A 189 13.85 -7.63 15.46
N ILE A 190 14.44 -7.05 14.41
CA ILE A 190 14.83 -7.76 13.19
C ILE A 190 16.36 -7.78 13.06
N PRO A 191 16.93 -8.84 12.46
CA PRO A 191 18.38 -8.90 12.29
C PRO A 191 18.80 -7.89 11.23
N ASP A 192 19.83 -7.08 11.49
CA ASP A 192 20.60 -6.39 10.46
C ASP A 192 22.00 -7.02 10.38
N ARG A 193 22.20 -7.84 9.36
CA ARG A 193 23.45 -8.56 9.14
C ARG A 193 24.61 -7.62 8.76
N ASP A 194 24.32 -6.50 8.11
CA ASP A 194 25.35 -5.61 7.60
C ASP A 194 25.86 -4.68 8.72
N ALA A 195 24.96 -4.29 9.64
CA ALA A 195 25.31 -3.56 10.87
C ALA A 195 25.73 -4.46 12.05
N ASP A 196 25.48 -5.77 11.95
CA ASP A 196 25.70 -6.77 13.01
C ASP A 196 24.97 -6.42 14.31
N GLU A 197 23.74 -5.90 14.17
CA GLU A 197 22.87 -5.56 15.29
C GLU A 197 21.43 -6.03 15.07
N TRP A 198 20.68 -6.09 16.16
CA TRP A 198 19.23 -6.23 16.11
C TRP A 198 18.60 -4.84 16.06
N ASP A 199 17.72 -4.63 15.09
CA ASP A 199 17.13 -3.33 14.77
C ASP A 199 15.62 -3.32 15.07
N ASP A 200 15.10 -2.19 15.52
CA ASP A 200 13.68 -2.08 15.88
C ASP A 200 12.78 -1.99 14.62
N THR A 201 11.65 -2.68 14.66
CA THR A 201 10.61 -2.55 13.62
C THR A 201 9.23 -2.64 14.24
N HIS A 202 8.28 -1.87 13.72
CA HIS A 202 6.91 -1.87 14.25
C HIS A 202 5.85 -1.98 13.13
N PRO A 203 5.82 -3.13 12.42
CA PRO A 203 4.95 -3.32 11.27
C PRO A 203 3.46 -3.26 11.63
N LEU A 204 3.08 -3.69 12.84
CA LEU A 204 1.70 -3.60 13.32
C LEU A 204 1.27 -2.15 13.56
N GLU A 205 2.15 -1.28 14.07
CA GLU A 205 1.85 0.15 14.20
C GLU A 205 1.80 0.82 12.83
N GLN A 206 2.63 0.44 11.86
CA GLN A 206 2.49 0.95 10.48
C GLN A 206 1.12 0.58 9.88
N ILE A 207 0.62 -0.65 10.10
CA ILE A 207 -0.70 -1.09 9.63
C ILE A 207 -1.81 -0.30 10.33
N ARG A 208 -1.73 -0.18 11.66
CA ARG A 208 -2.67 0.58 12.49
C ARG A 208 -2.74 2.04 12.12
N TRP A 209 -1.59 2.69 11.98
CA TRP A 209 -1.51 4.08 11.59
C TRP A 209 -2.17 4.30 10.23
N THR A 210 -1.89 3.44 9.24
CA THR A 210 -2.49 3.58 7.90
C THR A 210 -4.00 3.32 7.92
N ARG A 211 -4.50 2.36 8.70
CA ARG A 211 -5.95 2.17 8.91
C ARG A 211 -6.57 3.46 9.45
N ASP A 212 -6.01 3.99 10.54
CA ASP A 212 -6.57 5.15 11.22
C ASP A 212 -6.51 6.39 10.33
N LYS A 213 -5.40 6.60 9.62
CA LYS A 213 -5.28 7.68 8.64
C LYS A 213 -6.32 7.54 7.54
N ASN A 214 -6.51 6.32 7.02
CA ASN A 214 -7.52 6.09 5.99
C ASN A 214 -8.94 6.39 6.50
N SER A 215 -9.26 6.02 7.75
CA SER A 215 -10.54 6.38 8.38
C SER A 215 -10.69 7.91 8.50
N ARG A 216 -9.69 8.62 9.03
CA ARG A 216 -9.72 10.08 9.17
C ARG A 216 -9.80 10.81 7.82
N CYS A 217 -9.31 10.22 6.74
CA CYS A 217 -9.45 10.72 5.37
C CYS A 217 -10.71 10.21 4.64
N ASN A 218 -11.79 9.87 5.37
CA ASN A 218 -13.06 9.36 4.80
C ASN A 218 -12.91 8.12 3.89
N GLY A 219 -11.88 7.30 4.11
CA GLY A 219 -11.56 6.13 3.30
C GLY A 219 -10.78 6.43 2.00
N HIS A 220 -10.30 7.66 1.80
CA HIS A 220 -9.61 8.07 0.59
C HIS A 220 -8.08 7.97 0.66
N PHE A 221 -7.46 7.95 1.85
CA PHE A 221 -5.99 8.01 2.01
C PHE A 221 -5.25 6.97 1.16
N VAL A 222 -5.66 5.70 1.25
CA VAL A 222 -5.00 4.61 0.52
C VAL A 222 -5.08 4.81 -1.00
N ASN A 223 -6.17 5.43 -1.49
CA ASN A 223 -6.32 5.76 -2.91
C ASN A 223 -5.42 6.94 -3.32
N VAL A 224 -5.28 7.95 -2.47
CA VAL A 224 -4.34 9.05 -2.67
C VAL A 224 -2.91 8.52 -2.76
N VAL A 225 -2.51 7.63 -1.85
CA VAL A 225 -1.20 6.97 -1.88
C VAL A 225 -0.98 6.24 -3.21
N LYS A 226 -1.95 5.43 -3.67
CA LYS A 226 -1.84 4.73 -4.96
C LYS A 226 -1.72 5.70 -6.14
N CYS A 227 -2.49 6.78 -6.17
CA CYS A 227 -2.43 7.80 -7.23
C CYS A 227 -1.04 8.43 -7.30
N ILE A 228 -0.46 8.85 -6.18
CA ILE A 228 0.86 9.50 -6.14
C ILE A 228 1.99 8.49 -6.44
N LYS A 229 1.92 7.26 -5.90
CA LYS A 229 2.86 6.18 -6.25
C LYS A 229 2.82 5.86 -7.74
N TRP A 230 1.61 5.82 -8.34
CA TRP A 230 1.45 5.58 -9.77
C TRP A 230 1.99 6.74 -10.61
N TRP A 231 1.66 8.00 -10.28
CA TRP A 231 2.20 9.18 -10.97
C TRP A 231 3.73 9.12 -11.02
N ARG A 232 4.36 8.88 -9.88
CA ARG A 232 5.82 8.78 -9.84
C ARG A 232 6.35 7.64 -10.71
N LEU A 233 5.74 6.45 -10.61
CA LEU A 233 6.07 5.29 -11.43
C LEU A 233 5.80 5.52 -12.94
N GLU A 234 4.88 6.41 -13.27
CA GLU A 234 4.53 6.77 -14.66
C GLU A 234 5.55 7.69 -15.30
N HIS A 235 6.02 8.69 -14.57
CA HIS A 235 6.75 9.81 -15.16
C HIS A 235 8.24 9.85 -14.81
N TYR A 236 8.68 9.24 -13.71
CA TYR A 236 10.02 9.46 -13.18
C TYR A 236 10.74 8.15 -12.85
N ALA A 237 11.80 7.88 -13.61
CA ALA A 237 12.80 6.89 -13.25
C ALA A 237 13.81 7.45 -12.24
N GLU A 238 14.16 8.73 -12.38
CA GLU A 238 15.12 9.44 -11.52
C GLU A 238 14.48 10.63 -10.80
N PRO A 239 14.91 10.94 -9.56
CA PRO A 239 15.77 10.09 -8.72
C PRO A 239 15.09 8.75 -8.41
N ALA A 240 15.84 7.71 -8.05
CA ALA A 240 15.24 6.40 -7.72
C ALA A 240 14.36 6.43 -6.45
N HIS A 241 14.61 7.38 -5.53
CA HIS A 241 13.89 7.57 -4.26
C HIS A 241 13.35 9.01 -4.12
N PRO A 242 12.35 9.27 -3.26
CA PRO A 242 11.58 8.34 -2.43
C PRO A 242 10.64 7.44 -3.24
N LYS A 243 10.55 6.16 -2.88
CA LYS A 243 9.58 5.18 -3.39
C LYS A 243 9.08 4.29 -2.25
N GLY A 244 8.10 3.43 -2.50
CA GLY A 244 7.65 2.45 -1.50
C GLY A 244 7.12 3.10 -0.22
N PHE A 245 7.53 2.57 0.94
CA PHE A 245 7.09 3.07 2.24
C PHE A 245 7.57 4.49 2.58
N PRO A 246 8.82 4.93 2.30
CA PRO A 246 9.20 6.34 2.46
C PRO A 246 8.23 7.32 1.75
N LEU A 247 7.85 7.03 0.51
CA LEU A 247 6.87 7.87 -0.19
C LEU A 247 5.49 7.83 0.48
N GLU A 248 5.02 6.66 0.92
CA GLU A 248 3.77 6.52 1.68
C GLU A 248 3.81 7.30 3.01
N ARG A 249 4.95 7.28 3.72
CA ARG A 249 5.14 8.00 4.98
C ARG A 249 5.10 9.51 4.79
N LEU A 250 5.74 10.02 3.74
CA LEU A 250 5.66 11.44 3.34
C LEU A 250 4.22 11.84 2.98
N ILE A 251 3.52 11.03 2.19
CA ILE A 251 2.11 11.26 1.88
C ILE A 251 1.25 11.24 3.16
N GLY A 252 1.56 10.33 4.09
CA GLY A 252 0.91 10.24 5.38
C GLY A 252 1.03 11.49 6.24
N GLU A 253 2.20 12.12 6.23
CA GLU A 253 2.48 13.38 6.92
C GLU A 253 1.63 14.55 6.38
N HIS A 254 1.44 14.59 5.05
CA HIS A 254 0.93 15.77 4.35
C HIS A 254 -0.51 15.66 3.84
N CYS A 255 -1.05 14.45 3.72
CA CYS A 255 -2.43 14.26 3.29
C CYS A 255 -3.37 14.73 4.41
N PRO A 256 -4.26 15.70 4.19
CA PRO A 256 -5.13 16.19 5.25
C PRO A 256 -6.22 15.17 5.61
N ASP A 257 -6.65 15.22 6.87
CA ASP A 257 -7.85 14.50 7.31
C ASP A 257 -9.10 15.16 6.70
N GLY A 258 -10.21 14.41 6.63
CA GLY A 258 -11.51 14.92 6.20
C GLY A 258 -11.67 15.20 4.70
N ILE A 259 -10.72 14.78 3.85
CA ILE A 259 -10.86 14.95 2.38
C ILE A 259 -12.14 14.30 1.85
N GLU A 260 -12.80 14.95 0.88
CA GLU A 260 -14.08 14.54 0.32
C GLU A 260 -13.92 13.74 -0.99
N SER A 261 -12.73 13.79 -1.59
CA SER A 261 -12.42 13.02 -2.79
C SER A 261 -10.93 12.66 -2.91
N VAL A 262 -10.64 11.68 -3.75
CA VAL A 262 -9.25 11.29 -4.09
C VAL A 262 -8.55 12.42 -4.84
N ALA A 263 -9.26 13.13 -5.73
CA ALA A 263 -8.72 14.26 -6.48
C ALA A 263 -8.24 15.38 -5.55
N GLU A 264 -9.12 15.80 -4.63
CA GLU A 264 -8.78 16.77 -3.59
C GLU A 264 -7.60 16.31 -2.72
N GLY A 265 -7.61 15.04 -2.28
CA GLY A 265 -6.54 14.48 -1.48
C GLY A 265 -5.18 14.52 -2.19
N VAL A 266 -5.13 14.19 -3.48
CA VAL A 266 -3.89 14.31 -4.27
C VAL A 266 -3.40 15.74 -4.31
N VAL A 267 -4.26 16.70 -4.69
CA VAL A 267 -3.88 18.11 -4.80
C VAL A 267 -3.36 18.65 -3.47
N LYS A 268 -4.16 18.51 -2.39
CA LYS A 268 -3.80 19.04 -1.08
C LYS A 268 -2.54 18.40 -0.51
N THR A 269 -2.32 17.11 -0.76
CA THR A 269 -1.07 16.44 -0.33
C THR A 269 0.15 17.02 -1.01
N LEU A 270 0.11 17.17 -2.35
CA LEU A 270 1.27 17.69 -3.10
C LEU A 270 1.54 19.15 -2.73
N GLU A 271 0.51 19.98 -2.58
CA GLU A 271 0.65 21.37 -2.12
C GLU A 271 1.21 21.48 -0.69
N ALA A 272 0.78 20.60 0.22
CA ALA A 272 1.30 20.54 1.58
C ALA A 272 2.79 20.17 1.60
N ILE A 273 3.22 19.22 0.75
CA ILE A 273 4.65 18.89 0.59
C ILE A 273 5.43 20.11 0.06
N VAL A 274 4.93 20.80 -0.98
CA VAL A 274 5.56 21.99 -1.56
C VAL A 274 5.74 23.08 -0.50
N SER A 275 4.65 23.43 0.18
CA SER A 275 4.66 24.50 1.20
C SER A 275 5.57 24.16 2.40
N SER A 276 5.66 22.89 2.79
CA SER A 276 6.45 22.46 3.94
C SER A 276 7.96 22.44 3.68
N TYR A 277 8.39 22.19 2.44
CA TYR A 277 9.80 21.88 2.14
C TYR A 277 10.49 22.81 1.15
N ALA A 278 9.88 23.92 0.74
CA ALA A 278 10.48 24.87 -0.22
C ALA A 278 11.89 25.33 0.17
N VAL A 279 12.07 25.78 1.42
CA VAL A 279 13.37 26.24 1.92
C VAL A 279 14.37 25.08 2.04
N LEU A 280 13.88 23.92 2.49
CA LEU A 280 14.71 22.73 2.69
C LEU A 280 15.27 22.20 1.36
N ALA A 281 14.42 22.10 0.34
CA ALA A 281 14.83 21.71 -1.01
C ALA A 281 15.79 22.74 -1.65
N LEU A 282 15.58 24.04 -1.43
CA LEU A 282 16.51 25.07 -1.91
C LEU A 282 17.92 24.91 -1.30
N ALA A 283 17.97 24.53 -0.02
CA ALA A 283 19.22 24.27 0.71
C ALA A 283 19.82 22.88 0.43
N LYS A 284 19.25 22.10 -0.52
CA LYS A 284 19.63 20.70 -0.77
C LYS A 284 19.59 19.84 0.49
N GLY A 285 18.62 20.10 1.37
CA GLY A 285 18.31 19.26 2.53
C GLY A 285 17.23 18.22 2.20
N LYS A 286 16.97 17.36 3.19
CA LYS A 286 15.89 16.37 3.15
C LYS A 286 15.11 16.41 4.47
N PRO A 287 13.81 16.06 4.48
CA PRO A 287 13.09 15.91 5.72
C PRO A 287 13.63 14.72 6.52
N ILE A 288 13.49 14.81 7.84
CA ILE A 288 13.62 13.68 8.75
C ILE A 288 12.21 13.21 9.05
N LEU A 289 11.90 11.97 8.70
CA LEU A 289 10.57 11.40 8.90
C LEU A 289 10.70 10.14 9.76
N PRO A 290 10.32 10.21 11.05
CA PRO A 290 10.30 9.05 11.91
C PRO A 290 9.34 7.96 11.42
N ASP A 291 9.73 6.70 11.56
CA ASP A 291 8.87 5.54 11.33
C ASP A 291 7.74 5.48 12.37
N TYR A 292 6.60 4.89 11.98
CA TYR A 292 5.49 4.65 12.89
C TYR A 292 5.87 3.56 13.88
N GLY A 293 5.78 3.89 15.17
CA GLY A 293 6.11 2.96 16.26
C GLY A 293 7.60 2.87 16.58
N VAL A 294 8.50 3.42 15.75
CA VAL A 294 9.95 3.49 16.02
C VAL A 294 10.47 4.90 15.72
N PRO A 295 10.26 5.88 16.62
CA PRO A 295 10.56 7.29 16.34
C PRO A 295 12.04 7.63 16.12
N SER A 296 12.94 6.76 16.57
CA SER A 296 14.38 6.86 16.30
C SER A 296 14.74 6.60 14.84
N HIS A 297 13.89 5.90 14.08
CA HIS A 297 14.19 5.48 12.72
C HIS A 297 13.75 6.51 11.70
N ASP A 298 14.69 7.20 11.08
CA ASP A 298 14.41 8.08 9.94
C ASP A 298 14.20 7.24 8.66
N VAL A 299 12.95 7.14 8.20
CA VAL A 299 12.61 6.43 6.95
C VAL A 299 13.24 7.08 5.72
N PHE A 300 13.72 8.32 5.83
CA PHE A 300 14.40 9.06 4.77
C PHE A 300 15.92 8.98 4.87
N HIS A 301 16.51 8.20 5.79
CA HIS A 301 17.97 8.22 6.02
C HIS A 301 18.81 7.90 4.76
N ARG A 302 18.28 7.06 3.84
CA ARG A 302 18.97 6.67 2.59
C ARG A 302 18.76 7.64 1.42
N ILE A 303 17.93 8.66 1.60
CA ILE A 303 17.63 9.63 0.54
C ILE A 303 18.60 10.78 0.68
N THR A 304 19.27 11.17 -0.39
CA THR A 304 20.16 12.35 -0.36
C THR A 304 19.36 13.64 -0.41
N GLY A 305 19.96 14.76 0.00
CA GLY A 305 19.32 16.06 -0.12
C GLY A 305 19.11 16.48 -1.58
N GLU A 306 20.03 16.08 -2.46
CA GLU A 306 19.95 16.25 -3.91
C GLU A 306 18.77 15.48 -4.50
N ASP A 307 18.64 14.18 -4.17
CA ASP A 307 17.52 13.36 -4.61
C ASP A 307 16.19 13.92 -4.09
N PHE A 308 16.13 14.31 -2.82
CA PHE A 308 14.92 14.92 -2.29
C PHE A 308 14.57 16.23 -3.01
N SER A 309 15.56 17.05 -3.33
CA SER A 309 15.34 18.30 -4.07
C SER A 309 14.83 18.06 -5.49
N ALA A 310 15.40 17.08 -6.20
CA ALA A 310 14.93 16.71 -7.53
C ALA A 310 13.50 16.15 -7.48
N PHE A 311 13.19 15.31 -6.50
CA PHE A 311 11.83 14.83 -6.25
C PHE A 311 10.88 15.99 -5.88
N TYR A 312 11.33 16.94 -5.07
CA TYR A 312 10.53 18.12 -4.69
C TYR A 312 10.13 18.95 -5.92
N ASP A 313 11.05 19.17 -6.86
CA ASP A 313 10.73 19.89 -8.10
C ASP A 313 9.65 19.15 -8.91
N GLN A 314 9.69 17.81 -8.97
CA GLN A 314 8.63 17.00 -9.57
C GLN A 314 7.29 17.18 -8.84
N VAL A 315 7.30 17.19 -7.50
CA VAL A 315 6.09 17.40 -6.68
C VAL A 315 5.51 18.79 -6.90
N LYS A 316 6.36 19.81 -7.08
CA LYS A 316 5.92 21.18 -7.39
C LYS A 316 5.18 21.25 -8.72
N ASP A 317 5.72 20.63 -9.76
CA ASP A 317 5.05 20.57 -11.07
C ASP A 317 3.73 19.79 -11.00
N GLY A 318 3.74 18.66 -10.28
CA GLY A 318 2.53 17.86 -10.04
C GLY A 318 1.46 18.60 -9.23
N ALA A 319 1.85 19.44 -8.27
CA ALA A 319 0.93 20.26 -7.48
C ALA A 319 0.22 21.31 -8.37
N ASP A 320 0.97 22.04 -9.21
CA ASP A 320 0.37 22.99 -10.17
C ASP A 320 -0.59 22.30 -11.14
N LEU A 321 -0.14 21.21 -11.76
CA LEU A 321 -0.92 20.48 -12.75
C LEU A 321 -2.23 19.93 -12.14
N SER A 322 -2.14 19.30 -10.97
CA SER A 322 -3.30 18.71 -10.30
C SER A 322 -4.27 19.77 -9.76
N ARG A 323 -3.77 20.92 -9.28
CA ARG A 323 -4.61 22.07 -8.87
C ARG A 323 -5.43 22.58 -10.05
N ARG A 324 -4.77 22.84 -11.19
CA ARG A 324 -5.46 23.27 -12.43
C ARG A 324 -6.50 22.24 -12.88
N ALA A 325 -6.17 20.95 -12.78
CA ALA A 325 -7.09 19.86 -13.13
C ALA A 325 -8.35 19.84 -12.23
N LEU A 326 -8.18 20.09 -10.93
CA LEU A 326 -9.27 20.11 -9.96
C LEU A 326 -10.18 21.34 -10.11
N ASP A 327 -9.56 22.50 -10.32
CA ASP A 327 -10.24 23.79 -10.42
C ASP A 327 -10.95 23.99 -11.77
N SER A 328 -10.54 23.27 -12.82
CA SER A 328 -11.19 23.32 -14.13
C SER A 328 -12.70 23.03 -14.06
N GLU A 329 -13.49 23.95 -14.64
CA GLU A 329 -14.93 23.82 -14.81
C GLU A 329 -15.30 23.07 -16.11
N ASP A 330 -14.38 22.99 -17.07
CA ASP A 330 -14.54 22.16 -18.27
C ASP A 330 -14.11 20.72 -18.00
N ARG A 331 -15.01 19.77 -18.27
CA ARG A 331 -14.78 18.33 -18.05
C ARG A 331 -13.66 17.77 -18.92
N THR A 332 -13.53 18.26 -20.16
CA THR A 332 -12.55 17.78 -21.13
C THR A 332 -11.16 18.27 -20.76
N GLU A 333 -11.03 19.55 -20.43
CA GLU A 333 -9.81 20.15 -19.91
C GLU A 333 -9.36 19.47 -18.62
N SER A 334 -10.24 19.36 -17.62
CA SER A 334 -9.95 18.65 -16.37
C SER A 334 -9.49 17.22 -16.62
N GLY A 335 -10.18 16.51 -17.52
CA GLY A 335 -9.83 15.13 -17.90
C GLY A 335 -8.46 15.02 -18.58
N ASN A 336 -8.11 15.98 -19.45
CA ASN A 336 -6.81 16.04 -20.10
C ASN A 336 -5.69 16.31 -19.10
N LEU A 337 -5.88 17.27 -18.18
CA LEU A 337 -4.87 17.60 -17.16
C LEU A 337 -4.65 16.43 -16.18
N TRP A 338 -5.71 15.75 -15.75
CA TRP A 338 -5.57 14.53 -14.94
C TRP A 338 -4.90 13.39 -15.71
N ARG A 339 -5.14 13.28 -17.03
CA ARG A 339 -4.47 12.29 -17.88
C ARG A 339 -3.01 12.63 -18.15
N GLU A 340 -2.67 13.91 -18.22
CA GLU A 340 -1.27 14.37 -18.23
C GLU A 340 -0.57 13.99 -16.93
N MET A 341 -1.24 14.18 -15.79
CA MET A 341 -0.72 13.85 -14.45
C MET A 341 -0.56 12.35 -14.22
N PHE A 342 -1.50 11.51 -14.66
CA PHE A 342 -1.50 10.09 -14.30
C PHE A 342 -1.16 9.14 -15.46
N GLY A 343 -0.89 9.71 -16.63
CA GLY A 343 -0.63 8.98 -17.86
C GLY A 343 -1.84 8.25 -18.42
N SER A 344 -1.56 7.32 -19.33
CA SER A 344 -2.57 6.73 -20.23
C SER A 344 -3.67 5.90 -19.55
N LYS A 345 -3.45 5.49 -18.29
CA LYS A 345 -4.44 4.75 -17.48
C LYS A 345 -5.57 5.62 -16.95
N PHE A 346 -5.35 6.92 -16.79
CA PHE A 346 -6.46 7.82 -16.48
C PHE A 346 -7.33 7.98 -17.73
N PRO A 347 -8.66 7.82 -17.68
CA PRO A 347 -9.50 7.84 -18.87
C PRO A 347 -9.30 9.09 -19.73
N GLY A 348 -9.22 8.89 -21.05
CA GLY A 348 -9.32 10.01 -21.98
C GLY A 348 -10.68 10.68 -21.84
N PRO A 349 -10.77 12.01 -22.08
CA PRO A 349 -12.07 12.66 -22.12
C PRO A 349 -12.95 12.00 -23.19
N PRO A 350 -14.29 12.06 -23.04
CA PRO A 350 -15.18 11.57 -24.07
C PRO A 350 -14.78 12.21 -25.39
N ASN A 351 -14.68 11.39 -26.44
CA ASN A 351 -14.66 11.93 -27.78
C ASN A 351 -15.96 12.71 -27.91
N ASN A 352 -15.86 14.04 -27.87
CA ASN A 352 -16.79 14.86 -28.62
C ASN A 352 -16.52 14.48 -30.07
N GLY A 353 -17.05 13.33 -30.51
CA GLY A 353 -17.21 13.05 -31.92
C GLY A 353 -17.86 14.31 -32.45
N SER A 354 -17.08 15.04 -33.26
CA SER A 354 -17.43 16.30 -33.92
C SER A 354 -18.90 16.54 -33.74
N ALA A 355 -19.28 17.43 -32.81
CA ALA A 355 -20.69 17.69 -32.52
C ALA A 355 -21.38 17.74 -33.87
N LYS A 356 -22.13 16.67 -34.22
CA LYS A 356 -22.99 16.72 -35.40
C LYS A 356 -23.92 17.80 -34.95
N LYS A 357 -23.71 19.02 -35.47
CA LYS A 357 -24.70 20.07 -35.43
C LYS A 357 -25.98 19.33 -35.79
N GLY A 358 -26.85 19.12 -34.81
CA GLY A 358 -28.17 18.58 -35.02
C GLY A 358 -28.89 19.64 -35.82
N GLY A 359 -28.58 19.69 -37.12
CA GLY A 359 -29.34 20.45 -38.09
C GLY A 359 -30.71 19.82 -38.02
N PHE A 360 -31.65 20.58 -37.51
CA PHE A 360 -33.05 20.35 -37.78
C PHE A 360 -33.19 20.21 -39.30
N THR A 361 -33.42 19.00 -39.78
CA THR A 361 -33.81 18.76 -41.17
C THR A 361 -35.32 18.97 -41.22
N PRO A 362 -35.83 20.03 -41.86
CA PRO A 362 -37.26 20.23 -41.98
C PRO A 362 -37.87 19.06 -42.75
N PRO A 363 -39.09 18.58 -42.40
CA PRO A 363 -39.77 17.56 -43.16
C PRO A 363 -39.97 18.03 -44.61
N THR A 364 -39.61 17.19 -45.59
CA THR A 364 -39.81 17.47 -47.02
C THR A 364 -41.25 17.21 -47.49
N GLY A 365 -42.16 16.83 -46.58
CA GLY A 365 -43.58 16.66 -46.88
C GLY A 365 -44.42 16.29 -45.65
N PRO A 366 -45.75 16.36 -45.77
CA PRO A 366 -46.68 15.96 -44.71
C PRO A 366 -46.60 14.45 -44.44
N ALA A 367 -46.76 14.05 -43.18
CA ALA A 367 -46.80 12.65 -42.78
C ALA A 367 -48.03 11.94 -43.39
N ALA A 368 -47.82 10.80 -44.05
CA ALA A 368 -48.89 9.94 -44.55
C ALA A 368 -49.20 8.86 -43.50
N PRO A 369 -50.38 8.89 -42.84
CA PRO A 369 -50.76 7.83 -41.91
C PRO A 369 -51.03 6.54 -42.69
N GLY A 370 -50.32 5.46 -42.33
CA GLY A 370 -50.54 4.14 -42.90
C GLY A 370 -51.90 3.57 -42.48
N SER A 371 -52.66 3.04 -43.43
CA SER A 371 -53.97 2.40 -43.23
C SER A 371 -53.85 0.98 -42.68
N GLY A 372 -53.14 0.82 -41.56
CA GLY A 372 -53.17 -0.40 -40.77
C GLY A 372 -54.52 -0.54 -40.09
N ARG A 373 -55.38 -1.42 -40.60
CA ARG A 373 -56.68 -1.77 -40.01
C ARG A 373 -56.51 -2.17 -38.54
N PHE A 374 -57.19 -1.45 -37.65
CA PHE A 374 -57.66 -2.03 -36.39
C PHE A 374 -58.80 -2.99 -36.74
N ALA A 375 -58.56 -4.29 -36.62
CA ALA A 375 -59.56 -5.34 -36.50
C ALA A 375 -58.97 -6.46 -35.65
#